data_AF-A0A0S8FVF5-F1
#
_entry.id   AF-A0A0S8FVF5-F1
#
_cell.length_a   1.000
_cell.length_b   1.000
_cell.length_c   1.000
_cell.angle_alpha   90.00
_cell.angle_beta   90.00
_cell.angle_gamma   90.00
#
_symmetry.space_group_name_H-M   'P 1'
#
loop_
_entity.id
_entity.type
_entity.pdbx_description
1 polymer ?
#
loop_
_entity_poly.entity_id
_entity_poly.type
_entity_poly.pdbx_seq_one_letter_code
_entity_poly.pdbx_strand_id
1 'polypeptide(L)'
;MSAVFLLYILIFFVDRSLFGNSIGFFFTIIVRIVPIFLLVFILMTIANLFITRRVIVKYFRKRGIEKWFFVIGAGILSTGPIYLWYPLLAELREKGVSYGYLATFLYNRAIKVPLLPVALFYFGLKYVIVLTLMMIFFSVIQGMLINKLVPTDSRLST
;
A
#
# COMPACT_ATOMS: atom_id res chain seq x y z
N MET A 1 -7.14 4.38 -29.13
CA MET A 1 -8.59 4.21 -28.84
C MET A 1 -9.41 4.03 -30.12
N SER A 2 -9.17 4.80 -31.19
CA SER A 2 -9.93 4.71 -32.46
C SER A 2 -9.88 3.36 -33.16
N ALA A 3 -8.74 2.65 -33.10
CA ALA A 3 -8.58 1.32 -33.69
C ALA A 3 -9.49 0.24 -33.04
N VAL A 4 -9.75 0.35 -31.73
CA VAL A 4 -10.60 -0.61 -31.00
C VAL A 4 -12.06 -0.45 -31.42
N PHE A 5 -12.51 0.80 -31.61
CA PHE A 5 -13.85 1.10 -32.11
C PHE A 5 -14.06 0.57 -33.53
N LEU A 6 -13.10 0.80 -34.43
CA LEU A 6 -13.13 0.28 -35.80
C LEU A 6 -13.22 -1.25 -35.83
N LEU A 7 -12.46 -1.93 -34.97
CA LEU A 7 -12.44 -3.39 -34.89
C LEU A 7 -13.78 -3.97 -34.38
N TYR A 8 -14.42 -3.32 -33.40
CA TYR A 8 -15.75 -3.69 -32.92
C TYR A 8 -16.84 -3.49 -33.99
N ILE A 9 -16.76 -2.40 -34.77
CA ILE A 9 -17.66 -2.16 -35.90
C ILE A 9 -17.47 -3.25 -36.97
N LEU A 10 -16.23 -3.61 -37.29
CA LEU A 10 -15.92 -4.66 -38.27
C LEU A 10 -16.46 -6.03 -37.81
N ILE A 11 -16.27 -6.39 -36.55
CA ILE A 11 -16.79 -7.64 -35.96
C ILE A 11 -18.32 -7.66 -35.97
N PHE A 12 -18.99 -6.54 -35.73
CA PHE A 12 -20.45 -6.44 -35.79
C PHE A 12 -21.01 -6.83 -37.18
N PHE A 13 -20.31 -6.46 -38.25
CA PHE A 13 -20.71 -6.78 -39.63
C PHE A 13 -20.29 -8.19 -40.06
N VAL A 14 -19.19 -8.73 -39.53
CA VAL A 14 -18.66 -10.06 -39.91
C VAL A 14 -19.39 -11.18 -39.17
N ASP A 15 -19.60 -11.05 -37.86
CA ASP A 15 -20.26 -12.07 -37.06
C ASP A 15 -20.96 -11.46 -35.84
N ARG A 16 -22.29 -11.32 -35.95
CA ARG A 16 -23.15 -10.79 -34.88
C ARG A 16 -23.12 -11.64 -33.61
N SER A 17 -22.83 -12.94 -33.71
CA SER A 17 -22.75 -13.84 -32.55
C SER A 17 -21.47 -13.60 -31.75
N LEU A 18 -20.34 -13.44 -32.45
CA LEU A 18 -19.04 -13.10 -31.84
C LEU A 18 -19.08 -11.72 -31.18
N PHE A 19 -19.75 -10.74 -31.80
CA PHE A 19 -19.98 -9.43 -31.20
C PHE A 19 -20.79 -9.51 -29.89
N GLY A 20 -21.91 -10.23 -29.91
CA GLY A 20 -22.77 -10.43 -28.74
C GLY A 20 -22.04 -11.14 -27.59
N ASN A 21 -21.29 -12.21 -27.90
CA ASN A 21 -20.49 -12.94 -26.93
C ASN A 21 -19.37 -12.07 -26.32
N SER A 22 -18.72 -11.23 -27.12
CA SER A 22 -17.65 -10.33 -26.65
C SER A 22 -18.19 -9.25 -25.70
N ILE A 23 -19.36 -8.68 -26.01
CA ILE A 23 -20.05 -7.74 -25.11
C ILE A 23 -20.51 -8.42 -23.83
N GLY A 24 -21.12 -9.61 -23.94
CA GLY A 24 -21.55 -10.38 -22.77
C GLY A 24 -20.38 -10.73 -21.84
N PHE A 25 -19.24 -11.10 -22.41
CA PHE A 25 -18.01 -11.35 -21.67
C PHE A 25 -17.47 -10.09 -20.98
N PHE A 26 -17.45 -8.94 -21.68
CA PHE A 26 -17.05 -7.65 -21.10
C PHE A 26 -17.92 -7.28 -19.89
N PHE A 27 -19.25 -7.36 -20.03
CA PHE A 27 -20.17 -7.09 -18.91
C PHE A 27 -19.98 -8.08 -17.76
N THR A 28 -19.75 -9.35 -18.07
CA THR A 28 -19.44 -10.38 -17.06
C THR A 28 -18.18 -10.02 -16.26
N ILE A 29 -17.13 -9.56 -16.94
CA ILE A 29 -15.91 -9.10 -16.29
C ILE A 29 -16.18 -7.87 -15.42
N ILE A 30 -16.86 -6.85 -15.93
CA ILE A 30 -17.20 -5.64 -15.16
C ILE A 30 -17.96 -6.00 -13.89
N VAL A 31 -19.02 -6.81 -14.00
CA VAL A 31 -19.85 -7.22 -12.87
C VAL A 31 -19.05 -8.01 -11.83
N ARG A 32 -18.07 -8.82 -12.25
CA ARG A 32 -17.16 -9.53 -11.33
C ARG A 32 -16.17 -8.62 -10.63
N ILE A 33 -15.69 -7.58 -11.31
CA ILE A 33 -14.64 -6.68 -10.81
C ILE A 33 -15.22 -5.58 -9.90
N VAL A 34 -16.40 -5.04 -10.22
CA VAL A 34 -17.03 -3.93 -9.47
C VAL A 34 -17.11 -4.17 -7.96
N PRO A 35 -17.57 -5.34 -7.45
CA PRO A 35 -17.63 -5.61 -6.01
C PRO A 35 -16.26 -5.56 -5.34
N ILE A 36 -15.21 -6.05 -6.01
CA ILE A 36 -13.84 -6.04 -5.51
C ILE A 36 -13.33 -4.60 -5.42
N PHE A 37 -13.57 -3.80 -6.44
CA PHE A 37 -13.19 -2.38 -6.44
C PHE A 37 -13.96 -1.57 -5.40
N LEU A 38 -15.23 -1.87 -5.19
CA LEU A 38 -16.05 -1.22 -4.17
C LEU A 38 -15.54 -1.55 -2.76
N LEU A 39 -15.16 -2.80 -2.51
CA LEU A 39 -14.49 -3.20 -1.26
C LEU A 39 -13.15 -2.45 -1.07
N VAL A 40 -12.32 -2.38 -2.11
CA VAL A 40 -11.05 -1.63 -2.10
C VAL A 40 -11.29 -0.16 -1.74
N PHE A 41 -12.31 0.47 -2.34
CA PHE A 41 -12.67 1.87 -2.10
C PHE A 41 -13.13 2.11 -0.65
N ILE A 42 -13.94 1.22 -0.10
CA ILE A 42 -14.38 1.30 1.30
C ILE A 42 -13.17 1.17 2.24
N LEU A 43 -12.30 0.19 2.01
CA LEU A 43 -11.08 0.00 2.80
C LEU A 43 -10.15 1.21 2.71
N MET A 44 -10.00 1.81 1.53
CA MET A 44 -9.24 3.06 1.34
C MET A 44 -9.82 4.21 2.14
N THR A 45 -11.14 4.37 2.10
CA THR A 45 -11.85 5.44 2.82
C THR A 45 -11.65 5.29 4.33
N ILE A 46 -11.84 4.08 4.86
CA ILE A 46 -11.64 3.77 6.28
C ILE A 46 -10.18 4.03 6.68
N ALA A 47 -9.21 3.51 5.91
CA ALA A 47 -7.79 3.74 6.20
C ALA A 47 -7.45 5.24 6.21
N ASN A 48 -7.93 6.01 5.24
CA ASN A 48 -7.72 7.47 5.21
C ASN A 48 -8.34 8.21 6.40
N LEU A 49 -9.48 7.75 6.93
CA LEU A 49 -10.17 8.41 8.05
C LEU A 49 -9.51 8.13 9.40
N PHE A 50 -9.00 6.91 9.63
CA PHE A 50 -8.43 6.52 10.93
C PHE A 50 -6.94 6.90 11.07
N ILE A 51 -6.23 7.11 9.97
CA ILE A 51 -4.77 7.33 9.98
C ILE A 51 -4.47 8.82 9.89
N THR A 52 -4.71 9.50 11.01
CA THR A 52 -4.39 10.93 11.14
C THR A 52 -2.95 11.10 11.59
N ARG A 53 -2.27 12.12 11.05
CA ARG A 53 -0.90 12.56 11.41
C ARG A 53 -0.63 12.55 12.94
N ARG A 54 -1.64 12.91 13.74
CA ARG A 54 -1.58 12.91 15.22
C ARG A 54 -1.32 11.53 15.84
N VAL A 55 -1.96 10.48 15.32
CA VAL A 55 -1.82 9.10 15.84
C VAL A 55 -0.38 8.63 15.63
N ILE A 56 0.16 8.85 14.43
CA ILE A 56 1.52 8.44 14.07
C ILE A 56 2.55 9.16 14.95
N VAL A 57 2.45 10.48 15.11
CA VAL A 57 3.38 11.24 15.97
C VAL A 57 3.34 10.78 17.43
N LYS A 58 2.14 10.47 17.96
CA LYS A 58 1.98 10.00 19.35
C LYS A 58 2.72 8.68 19.59
N TYR A 59 2.57 7.70 18.69
CA TYR A 59 3.14 6.37 18.88
C TYR A 59 4.62 6.27 18.50
N PHE A 60 5.12 7.15 17.62
CA PHE A 60 6.56 7.24 17.31
C PHE A 60 7.41 7.75 18.48
N ARG A 61 6.81 8.39 19.49
CA ARG A 61 7.49 8.87 20.71
C ARG A 61 7.64 7.82 21.81
N LYS A 62 6.99 6.66 21.71
CA LYS A 62 7.19 5.56 22.68
C LYS A 62 8.64 5.05 22.64
N ARG A 63 9.20 4.71 23.80
CA ARG A 63 10.54 4.09 23.93
C ARG A 63 10.42 2.55 23.91
N GLY A 64 11.47 1.87 23.43
CA GLY A 64 11.59 0.41 23.48
C GLY A 64 11.09 -0.34 22.24
N ILE A 65 11.08 -1.67 22.34
CA ILE A 65 10.76 -2.59 21.23
C ILE A 65 9.33 -2.44 20.71
N GLU A 66 8.41 -1.96 21.56
CA GLU A 66 7.03 -1.63 21.18
C GLU A 66 6.95 -0.66 20.00
N LYS A 67 7.95 0.24 19.87
CA LYS A 67 8.00 1.22 18.79
C LYS A 67 8.03 0.56 17.41
N TRP A 68 8.67 -0.60 17.27
CA TRP A 68 8.74 -1.32 16.00
C TRP A 68 7.35 -1.75 15.51
N PHE A 69 6.52 -2.31 16.39
CA PHE A 69 5.15 -2.70 16.05
C PHE A 69 4.31 -1.51 15.57
N PHE A 70 4.43 -0.36 16.24
CA PHE A 70 3.74 0.86 15.82
C PHE A 70 4.24 1.40 14.49
N VAL A 71 5.55 1.37 14.25
CA VAL A 71 6.17 1.84 13.01
C VAL A 71 5.77 0.96 11.82
N ILE A 72 5.79 -0.36 12.00
CA ILE A 72 5.33 -1.33 11.00
C ILE A 72 3.84 -1.11 10.71
N GLY A 73 3.00 -1.13 11.73
CA GLY A 73 1.56 -0.96 11.58
C GLY A 73 1.19 0.38 10.94
N ALA A 74 1.84 1.48 11.37
CA ALA A 74 1.65 2.78 10.76
C ALA A 74 2.10 2.82 9.29
N GLY A 75 3.19 2.12 8.95
CA GLY A 75 3.66 1.98 7.57
C GLY A 75 2.64 1.26 6.69
N ILE A 76 2.22 0.05 7.09
CA ILE A 76 1.22 -0.78 6.38
C ILE A 76 -0.08 -0.02 6.17
N LEU A 77 -0.53 0.66 7.20
CA LEU A 77 -1.78 1.40 7.16
C LEU A 77 -1.63 2.68 6.33
N SER A 78 -0.44 3.28 6.23
CA SER A 78 -0.25 4.57 5.55
C SER A 78 -0.65 4.55 4.06
N THR A 79 -1.65 5.34 3.72
CA THR A 79 -2.23 5.44 2.37
C THR A 79 -1.86 6.75 1.67
N GLY A 80 -2.29 6.91 0.42
CA GLY A 80 -2.10 8.12 -0.38
C GLY A 80 -0.77 8.20 -1.13
N PRO A 81 -0.44 9.37 -1.71
CA PRO A 81 0.84 9.60 -2.37
C PRO A 81 2.01 9.66 -1.39
N ILE A 82 3.18 9.10 -1.75
CA ILE A 82 4.35 9.04 -0.87
C ILE A 82 4.87 10.44 -0.47
N TYR A 83 4.75 11.44 -1.35
CA TYR A 83 5.29 12.78 -1.09
C TYR A 83 4.60 13.50 0.08
N LEU A 84 3.36 13.16 0.42
CA LEU A 84 2.66 13.71 1.59
C LEU A 84 3.29 13.27 2.91
N TRP A 85 4.05 12.18 2.89
CA TRP A 85 4.65 11.58 4.08
C TRP A 85 6.05 12.11 4.37
N TYR A 86 6.78 12.60 3.35
CA TYR A 86 8.11 13.17 3.56
C TYR A 86 8.13 14.32 4.57
N PRO A 87 7.22 15.32 4.53
CA PRO A 87 7.18 16.38 5.53
C PRO A 87 6.92 15.86 6.95
N LEU A 88 6.06 14.84 7.11
CA LEU A 88 5.85 14.20 8.40
C LEU A 88 7.10 13.46 8.90
N LEU A 89 7.75 12.71 8.03
CA LEU A 89 8.94 11.96 8.39
C LEU A 89 10.12 12.89 8.71
N ALA A 90 10.23 14.03 8.03
CA ALA A 90 11.19 15.09 8.34
C ALA A 90 10.94 15.67 9.75
N GLU A 91 9.70 16.05 10.07
CA GLU A 91 9.36 16.53 11.42
C GLU A 91 9.62 15.47 12.51
N LEU A 92 9.31 14.20 12.22
CA LEU A 92 9.63 13.10 13.15
C LEU A 92 11.14 12.94 13.32
N ARG A 93 11.92 13.15 12.26
CA ARG A 93 13.38 13.13 12.33
C ARG A 93 13.91 14.25 13.22
N GLU A 94 13.41 15.47 13.04
CA GLU A 94 13.73 16.63 13.90
C GLU A 94 13.36 16.40 15.38
N LYS A 95 12.38 15.54 15.64
CA LYS A 95 11.97 15.12 17.00
C LYS A 95 12.78 13.93 17.54
N GLY A 96 13.90 13.57 16.92
CA GLY A 96 14.81 12.54 17.39
C GLY A 96 14.44 11.10 17.00
N VAL A 97 13.49 10.90 16.07
CA VAL A 97 13.23 9.55 15.53
C VAL A 97 14.42 9.11 14.68
N SER A 98 14.93 7.89 14.89
CA SER A 98 16.05 7.36 14.12
C SER A 98 15.68 7.04 12.67
N TYR A 99 16.65 7.14 11.76
CA TYR A 99 16.45 6.84 10.34
C TYR A 99 15.94 5.43 10.09
N GLY A 100 16.35 4.45 10.89
CA GLY A 100 15.87 3.07 10.80
C GLY A 100 14.37 2.94 11.00
N TYR A 101 13.78 3.67 11.95
CA TYR A 101 12.32 3.66 12.13
C TYR A 101 11.60 4.31 10.95
N LEU A 102 12.14 5.43 10.42
CA LEU A 102 11.56 6.09 9.26
C LEU A 102 11.63 5.19 8.01
N ALA A 103 12.75 4.50 7.82
CA ALA A 103 12.93 3.56 6.72
C ALA A 103 11.99 2.34 6.84
N THR A 104 11.84 1.80 8.05
CA THR A 104 10.91 0.69 8.33
C THR A 104 9.46 1.08 8.03
N PHE A 105 9.06 2.30 8.42
CA PHE A 105 7.74 2.85 8.08
C PHE A 105 7.56 2.92 6.56
N LEU A 106 8.53 3.50 5.86
CA LEU A 106 8.48 3.65 4.41
C LEU A 106 8.46 2.31 3.66
N TYR A 107 9.21 1.32 4.14
CA TYR A 107 9.22 -0.01 3.52
C TYR A 107 7.87 -0.72 3.72
N ASN A 108 7.32 -0.71 4.94
CA ASN A 108 6.03 -1.34 5.22
C ASN A 108 4.85 -0.70 4.49
N ARG A 109 4.98 0.56 4.04
CA ARG A 109 4.00 1.19 3.16
C ARG A 109 3.80 0.46 1.82
N ALA A 110 4.78 -0.34 1.39
CA ALA A 110 4.63 -1.19 0.21
C ALA A 110 3.46 -2.18 0.36
N ILE A 111 3.09 -2.53 1.60
CA ILE A 111 1.96 -3.40 1.92
C ILE A 111 0.67 -2.58 1.81
N LYS A 112 0.16 -2.44 0.58
CA LYS A 112 -1.10 -1.72 0.32
C LYS A 112 -2.29 -2.56 0.79
N VAL A 113 -2.76 -2.33 2.01
CA VAL A 113 -3.96 -2.98 2.59
C VAL A 113 -5.15 -3.01 1.63
N PRO A 114 -5.47 -1.92 0.90
CA PRO A 114 -6.61 -1.94 -0.02
C PRO A 114 -6.45 -2.92 -1.19
N LEU A 115 -5.22 -3.25 -1.58
CA LEU A 115 -4.94 -4.20 -2.67
C LEU A 115 -4.83 -5.64 -2.19
N LEU A 116 -4.84 -5.91 -0.89
CA LEU A 116 -4.79 -7.27 -0.36
C LEU A 116 -5.94 -8.15 -0.85
N PRO A 117 -7.22 -7.69 -0.97
CA PRO A 117 -8.30 -8.51 -1.53
C PRO A 117 -8.04 -8.91 -2.99
N VAL A 118 -7.46 -8.01 -3.78
CA VAL A 118 -7.08 -8.29 -5.18
C VAL A 118 -5.96 -9.32 -5.20
N ALA A 119 -4.90 -9.12 -4.40
CA ALA A 119 -3.80 -10.07 -4.31
C ALA A 119 -4.27 -11.46 -3.82
N LEU A 120 -5.22 -11.49 -2.89
CA LEU A 120 -5.85 -12.72 -2.39
C LEU A 120 -6.61 -13.45 -3.51
N PHE A 121 -7.38 -12.71 -4.31
CA PHE A 121 -8.14 -13.27 -5.42
C PHE A 121 -7.24 -13.87 -6.50
N TYR A 122 -6.12 -13.22 -6.84
CA TYR A 122 -5.22 -13.66 -7.91
C TYR A 122 -4.18 -14.69 -7.47
N PHE A 123 -3.61 -14.55 -6.27
CA PHE A 123 -2.45 -15.34 -5.82
C PHE A 123 -2.76 -16.29 -4.66
N GLY A 124 -3.93 -16.16 -4.03
CA GLY A 124 -4.36 -17.00 -2.92
C GLY A 124 -3.77 -16.61 -1.55
N LEU A 125 -4.40 -17.12 -0.49
CA LEU A 125 -4.12 -16.73 0.90
C LEU A 125 -2.69 -17.06 1.35
N LYS A 126 -2.21 -18.26 1.03
CA LYS A 126 -0.87 -18.72 1.45
C LYS A 126 0.22 -17.79 0.92
N TYR A 127 0.13 -17.39 -0.35
CA TYR A 127 1.07 -16.46 -0.96
C TYR A 127 1.06 -15.10 -0.27
N VAL A 128 -0.13 -14.52 -0.08
CA VAL A 128 -0.29 -13.19 0.52
C VAL A 128 0.27 -13.14 1.95
N ILE A 129 0.02 -14.19 2.75
CA ILE A 129 0.55 -14.28 4.12
C ILE A 129 2.08 -14.35 4.10
N VAL A 130 2.66 -15.24 3.29
CA VAL A 130 4.12 -15.40 3.20
C VAL A 130 4.78 -14.11 2.74
N LEU A 131 4.25 -13.48 1.69
CA LEU A 131 4.77 -12.21 1.16
C LEU A 131 4.70 -11.10 2.22
N THR A 132 3.57 -10.97 2.92
CA THR A 132 3.39 -9.95 3.95
C THR A 132 4.36 -10.13 5.11
N LEU A 133 4.52 -11.37 5.60
CA LEU A 133 5.47 -11.68 6.67
C LEU A 133 6.91 -11.41 6.24
N MET A 134 7.29 -11.79 5.01
CA MET A 134 8.62 -11.49 4.47
C MET A 134 8.86 -9.98 4.37
N MET A 135 7.90 -9.20 3.87
CA MET A 135 8.03 -7.75 3.79
C MET A 135 8.21 -7.12 5.18
N ILE A 136 7.43 -7.55 6.17
CA ILE A 136 7.57 -7.07 7.56
C ILE A 136 8.94 -7.44 8.11
N PHE A 137 9.40 -8.68 7.94
CA PHE A 137 10.69 -9.15 8.42
C PHE A 137 11.86 -8.36 7.81
N PHE A 138 11.90 -8.22 6.48
CA PHE A 138 12.95 -7.47 5.80
C PHE A 138 12.91 -5.97 6.10
N SER A 139 11.72 -5.40 6.36
CA SER A 139 11.60 -4.00 6.78
C SER A 139 12.38 -3.70 8.07
N VAL A 140 12.32 -4.62 9.03
CA VAL A 140 13.00 -4.48 10.32
C VAL A 140 14.50 -4.59 10.15
N ILE A 141 14.96 -5.59 9.39
CA ILE A 141 16.38 -5.77 9.06
C ILE A 141 16.92 -4.52 8.37
N GLN A 142 16.22 -4.03 7.34
CA GLN A 142 16.62 -2.83 6.61
C GLN A 142 16.69 -1.61 7.55
N GLY A 143 15.69 -1.43 8.43
CA GLY A 143 15.70 -0.37 9.42
C GLY A 143 16.90 -0.44 10.37
N MET A 144 17.24 -1.63 10.86
CA MET A 144 18.41 -1.84 11.72
C MET A 144 19.72 -1.54 10.97
N LEU A 145 19.84 -1.99 9.72
CA LEU A 145 20.99 -1.71 8.87
C LEU A 145 21.13 -0.20 8.62
N ILE A 146 20.04 0.51 8.33
CA ILE A 146 20.07 1.95 8.11
C ILE A 146 20.51 2.70 9.36
N ASN A 147 20.04 2.30 10.55
CA ASN A 147 20.53 2.89 11.81
C ASN A 147 22.04 2.72 12.00
N LYS A 148 22.62 1.62 11.49
CA LYS A 148 24.05 1.33 11.62
C LYS A 148 24.88 2.04 10.55
N LEU A 149 24.35 2.18 9.33
CA LEU A 149 25.05 2.75 8.18
C LEU A 149 24.96 4.27 8.13
N VAL A 150 23.85 4.84 8.58
CA VAL A 150 23.63 6.29 8.57
C VAL A 150 24.12 6.86 9.90
N PRO A 151 25.13 7.76 9.89
CA PRO A 151 25.59 8.43 11.09
C PRO A 151 24.42 9.09 11.82
N THR A 152 24.28 8.81 13.11
CA THR A 152 23.27 9.50 13.91
C THR A 152 23.76 10.91 14.16
N ASP A 153 23.13 11.91 13.54
CA ASP A 153 23.39 13.32 13.89
C ASP A 153 23.21 13.51 15.40
N SER A 154 24.32 13.79 16.08
CA SER A 154 24.45 14.01 17.53
C SER A 154 23.71 15.25 18.03
N ARG A 155 23.06 16.01 17.14
CA ARG A 155 22.26 17.20 17.45
C ARG A 155 20.83 16.90 17.93
N LEU A 156 20.39 15.65 17.87
CA LEU A 156 18.99 15.24 18.14
C LEU A 156 18.83 14.35 19.39
N SER A 157 19.91 14.14 20.15
CA SER A 157 19.94 13.28 21.35
C SER A 157 19.85 14.05 22.68
N THR A 158 19.55 15.34 22.66
CA THR A 158 19.25 16.17 23.84
C THR A 158 17.75 16.37 24.00
#